data_AF-A0A8H4BPI7-F1
#
_entry.id   AF-A0A8H4BPI7-F1
#
_cell.length_a   1.000
_cell.length_b   1.000
_cell.length_c   1.000
_cell.angle_alpha   90.00
_cell.angle_beta   90.00
_cell.angle_gamma   90.00
#
_symmetry.space_group_name_H-M   'P 1'
#
loop_
_entity.id
_entity.type
_entity.pdbx_description
1 polymer ?
#
loop_
_entity_poly.entity_id
_entity_poly.type
_entity_poly.pdbx_seq_one_letter_code
_entity_poly.pdbx_strand_id
1 'polypeptide(L)'
;MSNYLWKKKVQEPEVQLPERDARVLEKYTHKMKRFDEMIKVCCCWIGYDVLLEFIPIFGKVISLYFALSLYRLACQCDLPRSIKRRMLYHVSIDFLLGLIPILGILLDMLYRAHSKNARILRRFLYERARQGAVKAESAALDVGKEHEHSHLSDPTSVLMEKDRQNQLSKTK
;
A
#
# COMPACT_ATOMS: atom_id res chain seq x y z
N MET A 1 25.51 19.26 -2.86
CA MET A 1 25.56 18.56 -1.55
C MET A 1 24.47 19.12 -0.66
N SER A 2 23.43 18.33 -0.37
CA SER A 2 22.64 18.41 0.87
C SER A 2 21.87 17.11 1.01
N ASN A 3 22.60 16.12 1.51
CA ASN A 3 22.12 14.80 1.90
C ASN A 3 21.62 14.94 3.36
N TYR A 4 20.35 15.27 3.57
CA TYR A 4 19.81 15.32 4.93
C TYR A 4 18.50 14.53 5.10
N LEU A 5 18.70 13.28 5.55
CA LEU A 5 18.04 12.65 6.70
C LEU A 5 16.57 12.19 6.65
N TRP A 6 16.07 11.59 5.56
CA TRP A 6 14.85 10.75 5.65
C TRP A 6 14.92 9.47 4.80
N LYS A 7 16.11 8.86 4.71
CA LYS A 7 16.34 7.59 4.04
C LYS A 7 16.21 6.40 5.00
N LYS A 8 15.13 6.32 5.80
CA LYS A 8 14.62 4.98 6.14
C LYS A 8 13.98 4.48 4.84
N LYS A 9 14.76 3.83 3.98
CA LYS A 9 14.20 3.07 2.85
C LYS A 9 13.15 2.16 3.48
N VAL A 10 11.88 2.47 3.28
CA VAL A 10 10.83 1.47 3.48
C VAL A 10 11.22 0.40 2.48
N GLN A 11 11.83 -0.68 2.96
CA GLN A 11 12.30 -1.78 2.14
C GLN A 11 11.13 -2.15 1.23
N GLU A 12 11.32 -1.97 -0.07
CA GLU A 12 10.32 -2.36 -1.06
C GLU A 12 10.28 -3.87 -0.99
N PRO A 13 9.17 -4.47 -0.54
CA PRO A 13 9.08 -5.92 -0.63
C PRO A 13 9.14 -6.26 -2.12
N GLU A 14 9.84 -7.33 -2.46
CA GLU A 14 10.18 -7.78 -3.83
C GLU A 14 8.96 -8.03 -4.73
N VAL A 15 7.76 -7.96 -4.16
CA VAL A 15 6.47 -8.14 -4.82
C VAL A 15 6.20 -6.99 -5.80
N GLN A 16 6.05 -7.35 -7.07
CA GLN A 16 5.66 -6.42 -8.14
C GLN A 16 4.23 -5.93 -7.91
N LEU A 17 4.03 -4.60 -7.90
CA LEU A 17 2.69 -4.01 -7.79
C LEU A 17 1.93 -4.13 -9.11
N PRO A 18 0.60 -4.33 -9.06
CA PRO A 18 -0.24 -4.15 -10.23
C PRO A 18 -0.05 -2.75 -10.82
N GLU A 19 -0.01 -2.65 -12.15
CA GLU A 19 0.30 -1.40 -12.86
C GLU A 19 -0.67 -0.25 -12.48
N ARG A 20 -1.94 -0.59 -12.20
CA ARG A 20 -2.95 0.35 -11.68
C ARG A 20 -2.53 0.97 -10.35
N ASP A 21 -2.06 0.16 -9.40
CA ASP A 21 -1.71 0.60 -8.05
C ASP A 21 -0.37 1.33 -8.00
N ALA A 22 0.60 0.87 -8.80
CA ALA A 22 1.88 1.53 -8.96
C ALA A 22 1.70 2.97 -9.49
N ARG A 23 0.87 3.16 -10.53
CA ARG A 23 0.55 4.48 -11.08
C ARG A 23 -0.08 5.43 -10.05
N VAL A 24 -1.00 4.92 -9.23
CA VAL A 24 -1.64 5.76 -8.20
C VAL A 24 -0.64 6.12 -7.10
N LEU A 25 0.21 5.18 -6.67
CA LEU A 25 1.22 5.42 -5.65
C LEU A 25 2.29 6.42 -6.12
N GLU A 26 2.68 6.35 -7.39
CA GLU A 26 3.61 7.31 -8.00
C GLU A 26 3.00 8.72 -8.04
N LYS A 27 1.76 8.85 -8.54
CA LYS A 27 1.04 10.13 -8.54
C LYS A 27 0.87 10.70 -7.14
N TYR A 28 0.54 9.85 -6.16
CA TYR A 28 0.41 10.23 -4.76
C TYR A 28 1.74 10.77 -4.22
N THR A 29 2.85 10.06 -4.48
CA THR A 29 4.19 10.43 -4.00
C THR A 29 4.69 11.71 -4.66
N HIS A 30 4.49 11.86 -5.97
CA HIS A 30 4.92 13.04 -6.72
C HIS A 30 4.16 14.29 -6.24
N LYS A 31 2.85 14.15 -6.03
CA LYS A 31 2.01 15.22 -5.49
C LYS A 31 2.47 15.63 -4.08
N MET A 32 2.77 14.68 -3.21
CA MET A 32 3.30 14.91 -1.86
C MET A 32 4.62 15.69 -1.89
N LYS A 33 5.57 15.27 -2.73
CA LYS A 33 6.89 15.92 -2.83
C LYS A 33 6.78 17.39 -3.25
N ARG A 34 5.96 17.69 -4.26
CA ARG A 34 5.75 19.08 -4.71
C ARG A 34 5.22 19.98 -3.60
N PHE A 35 4.31 19.46 -2.77
CA PHE A 35 3.76 20.23 -1.66
C PHE A 35 4.80 20.51 -0.56
N ASP A 36 5.57 19.49 -0.18
CA ASP A 36 6.67 19.63 0.78
C ASP A 36 7.74 20.64 0.31
N GLU A 37 8.04 20.66 -0.99
CA GLU A 37 8.98 21.60 -1.60
C GLU A 37 8.41 23.03 -1.60
N MET A 38 7.14 23.19 -1.98
CA MET A 38 6.47 24.49 -2.00
C MET A 38 6.42 25.14 -0.61
N ILE A 39 6.15 24.37 0.45
CA ILE A 39 6.14 24.87 1.82
C ILE A 39 7.52 25.37 2.24
N LYS A 40 8.59 24.61 1.94
CA LYS A 40 9.96 25.01 2.30
C LYS A 40 10.38 26.32 1.64
N VAL A 41 10.03 26.51 0.37
CA VAL A 41 10.34 27.75 -0.36
C VAL A 41 9.56 28.93 0.22
N CYS A 42 8.26 28.75 0.49
CA CYS A 42 7.40 29.78 1.05
C CYS A 42 7.90 30.30 2.41
N CYS A 43 8.27 29.40 3.32
CA CYS A 43 8.75 29.76 4.67
C CYS A 43 10.14 30.41 4.70
N CYS A 44 10.97 30.23 3.67
CA CYS A 44 12.30 30.84 3.60
C CYS A 44 12.31 32.23 2.95
N TRP A 45 11.29 32.59 2.17
CA TRP A 45 11.28 33.82 1.36
C TRP A 45 10.47 34.97 1.95
N ILE A 46 9.48 34.67 2.78
CA ILE A 46 8.59 35.67 3.38
C ILE A 46 9.07 35.93 4.81
N GLY A 47 9.42 37.18 5.12
CA GLY A 47 9.92 37.58 6.44
C GLY A 47 9.04 37.10 7.59
N TYR A 48 9.67 36.64 8.67
CA TYR A 48 9.07 35.91 9.80
C TYR A 48 7.91 36.65 10.48
N ASP A 49 7.88 37.98 10.38
CA ASP A 49 7.04 38.88 11.18
C ASP A 49 5.58 38.96 10.68
N VAL A 50 5.37 39.10 9.37
CA VAL A 50 4.01 39.10 8.75
C VAL A 50 3.48 37.67 8.59
N LEU A 51 4.40 36.69 8.55
CA LEU A 51 4.11 35.28 8.36
C LEU A 51 3.43 34.66 9.60
N LEU A 52 3.88 34.98 10.81
CA LEU A 52 3.42 34.33 12.04
C LEU A 52 1.98 34.69 12.45
N GLU A 53 1.53 35.92 12.17
CA GLU A 53 0.22 36.40 12.62
C GLU A 53 -0.93 36.03 11.66
N PHE A 54 -0.68 35.94 10.35
CA PHE A 54 -1.74 35.71 9.35
C PHE A 54 -1.85 34.25 8.89
N ILE A 55 -0.78 33.45 8.98
CA ILE A 55 -0.71 32.13 8.34
C ILE A 55 -1.19 30.94 9.17
N PRO A 56 -1.39 30.96 10.51
CA PRO A 56 -1.82 29.75 11.19
C PRO A 56 -3.17 29.25 10.65
N ILE A 57 -4.06 30.15 10.21
CA ILE A 57 -5.35 29.75 9.61
C ILE A 57 -5.18 29.39 8.13
N PHE A 58 -4.52 30.22 7.32
CA PHE A 58 -4.38 29.98 5.87
C PHE A 58 -3.53 28.75 5.53
N GLY A 59 -2.41 28.56 6.23
CA GLY A 59 -1.55 27.39 6.06
C GLY A 59 -2.28 26.09 6.41
N LYS A 60 -3.17 26.11 7.41
CA LYS A 60 -3.95 24.93 7.82
C LYS A 60 -5.07 24.62 6.82
N VAL A 61 -5.74 25.63 6.25
CA VAL A 61 -6.74 25.40 5.18
C VAL A 61 -6.09 24.78 3.94
N ILE A 62 -4.93 25.29 3.52
CA ILE A 62 -4.17 24.77 2.36
C ILE A 62 -3.69 23.33 2.64
N SER A 63 -3.16 23.07 3.84
CA SER A 63 -2.71 21.74 4.25
C SER A 63 -3.86 20.73 4.31
N LEU A 64 -5.03 21.13 4.83
CA LEU A 64 -6.22 20.30 4.87
C LEU A 64 -6.74 20.00 3.46
N TYR A 65 -6.79 21.01 2.59
CA TYR A 65 -7.17 20.84 1.18
C TYR A 65 -6.24 19.85 0.47
N PHE A 66 -4.94 19.97 0.71
CA PHE A 66 -3.95 19.06 0.14
C PHE A 66 -4.11 17.62 0.67
N ALA A 67 -4.31 17.47 1.98
CA ALA A 67 -4.57 16.17 2.61
C ALA A 67 -5.82 15.48 2.01
N LEU A 68 -6.90 16.24 1.79
CA LEU A 68 -8.11 15.75 1.14
C LEU A 68 -7.86 15.35 -0.31
N SER A 69 -7.03 16.10 -1.05
CA SER A 69 -6.68 15.72 -2.41
C SER A 69 -5.89 14.42 -2.48
N LEU A 70 -4.96 14.19 -1.55
CA LEU A 70 -4.24 12.93 -1.42
C LEU A 70 -5.19 11.78 -1.05
N TYR A 71 -6.13 12.03 -0.14
CA TYR A 71 -7.17 11.07 0.21
C TYR A 71 -8.03 10.66 -0.99
N ARG A 72 -8.40 11.60 -1.87
CA ARG A 72 -9.13 11.29 -3.11
C ARG A 72 -8.32 10.37 -4.04
N LEU A 73 -7.01 10.62 -4.19
CA LEU A 73 -6.12 9.72 -4.96
C LEU A 73 -6.07 8.33 -4.33
N ALA A 74 -5.92 8.25 -3.01
CA ALA A 74 -5.93 6.97 -2.31
C ALA A 74 -7.25 6.21 -2.55
N CYS A 75 -8.39 6.89 -2.55
CA CYS A 75 -9.69 6.26 -2.81
C CYS A 75 -9.80 5.57 -4.17
N GLN A 76 -8.97 5.91 -5.16
CA GLN A 76 -8.94 5.25 -6.47
C GLN A 76 -8.36 3.82 -6.42
N CYS A 77 -7.68 3.44 -5.34
CA CYS A 77 -7.07 2.12 -5.13
C CYS A 77 -8.01 1.09 -4.47
N ASP A 78 -9.31 1.35 -4.35
CA ASP A 78 -10.29 0.44 -3.71
C ASP A 78 -9.90 0.03 -2.28
N LEU A 79 -9.55 1.01 -1.43
CA LEU A 79 -9.23 0.75 -0.03
C LEU A 79 -10.48 0.40 0.79
N PRO A 80 -10.36 -0.51 1.78
CA PRO A 80 -11.42 -0.83 2.73
C PRO A 80 -11.78 0.39 3.58
N ARG A 81 -13.06 0.50 3.95
CA ARG A 81 -13.62 1.63 4.73
C ARG A 81 -12.88 1.85 6.06
N SER A 82 -12.35 0.79 6.66
CA SER A 82 -11.56 0.84 7.90
C SER A 82 -10.27 1.66 7.74
N ILE A 83 -9.53 1.47 6.63
CA ILE A 83 -8.28 2.19 6.37
C ILE A 83 -8.57 3.64 5.94
N LYS A 84 -9.62 3.84 5.15
CA LYS A 84 -10.08 5.19 4.77
C LYS A 84 -10.38 6.06 6.01
N ARG A 85 -11.13 5.52 6.98
CA ARG A 85 -11.40 6.22 8.25
C ARG A 85 -10.12 6.51 9.04
N ARG A 86 -9.18 5.57 9.07
CA ARG A 86 -7.90 5.75 9.77
C ARG A 86 -7.03 6.85 9.15
N MET A 87 -6.97 6.93 7.82
CA MET A 87 -6.28 8.02 7.13
C MET A 87 -6.93 9.37 7.43
N LEU A 88 -8.26 9.44 7.44
CA LEU A 88 -8.99 10.67 7.77
C LEU A 88 -8.78 11.09 9.23
N TYR A 89 -8.81 10.13 10.16
CA TYR A 89 -8.54 10.38 11.58
C TYR A 89 -7.18 11.05 11.81
N HIS A 90 -6.12 10.57 11.15
CA HIS A 90 -4.80 11.20 11.24
C HIS A 90 -4.80 12.63 10.72
N VAL A 91 -5.52 12.92 9.63
CA VAL A 91 -5.64 14.28 9.09
C VAL A 91 -6.41 15.19 10.04
N SER A 92 -7.52 14.70 10.61
CA SER A 92 -8.33 15.46 11.56
C SER A 92 -7.53 15.81 12.81
N ILE A 93 -6.78 14.87 13.37
CA ILE A 93 -5.94 15.11 14.55
C ILE A 93 -4.86 16.15 14.25
N ASP A 94 -4.15 16.06 13.12
CA ASP A 94 -3.15 17.05 12.73
C ASP A 94 -3.77 18.44 12.52
N PHE A 95 -4.96 18.52 11.95
CA PHE A 95 -5.69 19.77 11.80
C PHE A 95 -6.02 20.36 13.17
N LEU A 96 -6.65 19.60 14.07
CA LEU A 96 -7.03 20.04 15.42
C LEU A 96 -5.82 20.48 16.25
N LEU A 97 -4.71 19.74 16.18
CA LEU A 97 -3.48 20.09 16.89
C LEU A 97 -2.81 21.33 16.28
N GLY A 98 -2.91 21.50 14.97
CA GLY A 98 -2.38 22.65 14.26
C GLY A 98 -3.18 23.94 14.42
N LEU A 99 -4.38 23.89 15.01
CA LEU A 99 -5.13 25.09 15.43
C LEU A 99 -4.52 25.75 16.69
N ILE A 100 -3.69 25.01 17.44
CA ILE A 100 -3.03 25.51 18.65
C ILE A 100 -1.63 26.02 18.25
N PRO A 101 -1.37 27.34 18.22
CA PRO A 101 -0.14 27.89 17.62
C PRO A 101 1.16 27.39 18.29
N ILE A 102 1.17 27.21 19.62
CA ILE A 102 2.35 26.75 20.37
C ILE A 102 2.60 25.25 20.14
N LEU A 103 1.56 24.43 20.20
CA LEU A 103 1.67 22.99 19.96
C LEU A 103 1.91 22.68 18.48
N GLY A 104 1.35 23.49 17.58
CA GLY A 104 1.38 23.31 16.13
C GLY A 104 2.78 23.41 15.54
N ILE A 105 3.62 24.35 16.00
CA ILE A 105 5.02 24.47 15.51
C ILE A 105 5.85 23.25 15.94
N LEU A 106 5.69 22.82 17.19
CA LEU A 106 6.39 21.66 17.74
C LEU A 106 5.91 20.36 17.08
N LEU A 107 4.60 20.21 16.91
CA LEU A 107 3.99 19.04 16.28
C LEU A 107 4.20 18.99 14.76
N ASP A 108 4.24 20.11 14.03
CA ASP A 108 4.58 20.08 12.60
C ASP A 108 6.03 19.58 12.38
N MET A 109 6.96 19.88 13.32
CA MET A 109 8.31 19.31 13.29
C MET A 109 8.35 17.82 13.63
N LEU A 110 7.50 17.36 14.54
CA LEU A 110 7.48 15.97 15.04
C LEU A 110 6.56 15.03 14.25
N TYR A 111 5.52 15.56 13.61
CA TYR A 111 4.37 14.81 13.11
C TYR A 111 4.10 15.13 11.64
N ARG A 112 4.72 14.34 10.76
CA ARG A 112 4.51 14.46 9.30
C ARG A 112 3.28 13.63 8.87
N ALA A 113 2.05 14.13 9.02
CA ALA A 113 0.84 13.37 8.67
C ALA A 113 0.83 12.86 7.22
N HIS A 114 1.26 13.67 6.25
CA HIS A 114 1.27 13.26 4.84
C HIS A 114 2.13 12.01 4.62
N SER A 115 3.29 11.93 5.28
CA SER A 115 4.18 10.76 5.21
C SER A 115 3.62 9.54 5.93
N LYS A 116 2.85 9.72 7.03
CA LYS A 116 2.17 8.62 7.73
C LYS A 116 1.06 8.02 6.89
N ASN A 117 0.22 8.86 6.28
CA ASN A 117 -0.82 8.43 5.36
C ASN A 117 -0.25 7.73 4.11
N ALA A 118 0.85 8.24 3.56
CA ALA A 118 1.58 7.59 2.48
C ALA A 118 2.07 6.19 2.87
N ARG A 119 2.60 6.05 4.10
CA ARG A 119 3.08 4.76 4.62
C ARG A 119 1.95 3.77 4.84
N ILE A 120 0.78 4.21 5.31
CA ILE A 120 -0.41 3.35 5.44
C ILE A 120 -0.87 2.84 4.07
N LEU A 121 -1.03 3.76 3.11
CA LEU A 121 -1.44 3.42 1.74
C LEU A 121 -0.45 2.44 1.10
N ARG A 122 0.85 2.75 1.17
CA ARG A 122 1.92 1.90 0.63
C ARG A 122 1.88 0.51 1.22
N ARG A 123 1.86 0.39 2.56
CA ARG A 123 1.80 -0.91 3.24
C ARG A 123 0.58 -1.72 2.80
N PHE A 124 -0.58 -1.08 2.70
CA PHE A 124 -1.81 -1.75 2.28
C PHE A 124 -1.70 -2.29 0.84
N LEU A 125 -1.17 -1.51 -0.10
CA LEU A 125 -1.01 -1.94 -1.49
C LEU A 125 -0.05 -3.12 -1.63
N TYR A 126 1.09 -3.09 -0.94
CA TYR A 126 2.06 -4.19 -0.96
C TYR A 126 1.52 -5.45 -0.28
N GLU A 127 0.80 -5.32 0.83
CA GLU A 127 0.19 -6.46 1.52
C GLU A 127 -0.89 -7.12 0.64
N ARG A 128 -1.70 -6.32 -0.06
CA ARG A 128 -2.69 -6.81 -1.03
C ARG A 128 -2.03 -7.56 -2.19
N ALA A 129 -0.95 -7.00 -2.75
CA ALA A 129 -0.21 -7.65 -3.83
C ALA A 129 0.38 -9.00 -3.39
N ARG A 130 0.94 -9.06 -2.17
CA ARG A 130 1.47 -10.30 -1.60
C ARG A 130 0.39 -11.37 -1.40
N GLN A 131 -0.77 -10.98 -0.88
CA GLN A 131 -1.90 -11.91 -0.71
C GLN A 131 -2.44 -12.42 -2.05
N GLY A 132 -2.42 -11.59 -3.09
CA GLY A 132 -2.75 -12.02 -4.46
C GLY A 132 -1.78 -13.06 -5.00
N ALA A 133 -0.47 -12.84 -4.82
CA ALA A 133 0.56 -13.77 -5.27
C ALA A 133 0.47 -15.15 -4.56
N VAL A 134 0.32 -15.16 -3.24
CA VAL A 134 0.17 -16.42 -2.46
C VAL A 134 -1.08 -17.19 -2.86
N LYS A 135 -2.19 -16.51 -3.15
CA LYS A 135 -3.42 -17.13 -3.64
C LYS A 135 -3.25 -17.73 -5.05
N ALA A 136 -2.54 -17.04 -5.93
CA ALA A 136 -2.27 -17.55 -7.27
C ALA A 136 -1.35 -18.79 -7.25
N GLU A 137 -0.33 -18.78 -6.39
CA GLU A 137 0.59 -19.91 -6.18
C GLU A 137 -0.15 -21.13 -5.60
N SER A 138 -0.98 -20.94 -4.57
CA SER A 138 -1.78 -22.02 -3.99
C SER A 138 -2.84 -22.56 -4.95
N ALA A 139 -3.46 -21.71 -5.77
CA ALA A 139 -4.37 -22.17 -6.83
C ALA A 139 -3.64 -22.96 -7.93
N ALA A 140 -2.43 -22.56 -8.31
CA ALA A 140 -1.62 -23.31 -9.28
C ALA A 140 -1.16 -24.68 -8.74
N LEU A 141 -0.89 -24.78 -7.43
CA LEU A 141 -0.58 -26.02 -6.74
C LEU A 141 -1.78 -27.00 -6.66
N ASP A 142 -3.01 -26.50 -6.56
CA ASP A 142 -4.22 -27.32 -6.59
C ASP A 142 -4.51 -27.86 -8.01
N VAL A 143 -4.35 -27.02 -9.04
CA VAL A 143 -4.49 -27.44 -10.46
C VAL A 143 -3.42 -28.47 -10.84
N GLY A 144 -2.20 -28.35 -10.30
CA GLY A 144 -1.14 -29.34 -10.49
C GLY A 144 -1.47 -30.70 -9.86
N LYS A 145 -2.15 -30.72 -8.71
CA LYS A 145 -2.61 -31.97 -8.06
C LYS A 145 -3.72 -32.67 -8.83
N GLU A 146 -4.62 -31.94 -9.48
CA GLU A 146 -5.66 -32.54 -10.33
C GLU A 146 -5.06 -33.20 -11.58
N HIS A 147 -4.00 -32.61 -12.16
CA HIS A 147 -3.32 -33.21 -13.31
C HIS A 147 -2.43 -34.41 -12.95
N GLU A 148 -1.76 -34.41 -11.80
CA GLU A 148 -0.93 -35.54 -11.36
C GLU A 148 -1.77 -36.80 -10.99
N HIS A 149 -3.01 -36.61 -10.53
CA HIS A 149 -3.95 -37.71 -10.26
C HIS A 149 -4.58 -38.34 -11.52
N SER A 150 -4.45 -37.70 -12.68
CA SER A 150 -4.99 -38.23 -13.95
C SER A 150 -4.02 -39.12 -14.73
N HIS A 151 -2.73 -39.14 -14.34
CA HIS A 151 -1.68 -39.87 -15.07
C HIS A 151 -0.99 -41.00 -14.30
N LEU A 152 -1.32 -41.21 -13.01
CA LEU A 152 -0.89 -42.41 -12.26
C LEU A 152 -1.95 -43.52 -12.28
N SER A 153 -2.55 -43.77 -13.45
CA SER A 153 -3.04 -45.12 -13.77
C SER A 153 -1.84 -45.91 -14.28
N ASP A 154 -1.02 -46.38 -13.36
CA ASP A 154 0.14 -47.23 -13.63
C ASP A 154 -0.31 -48.41 -14.53
N PRO A 155 0.10 -48.48 -15.81
CA PRO A 155 -0.39 -49.48 -16.78
C PRO A 155 -0.19 -50.92 -16.30
N THR A 156 0.79 -51.09 -15.40
CA THR A 156 1.18 -52.33 -14.74
C THR A 156 0.05 -52.91 -13.87
N SER A 157 -0.73 -52.07 -13.20
CA SER A 157 -1.82 -52.51 -12.31
C SER A 157 -3.01 -53.09 -13.07
N VAL A 158 -3.33 -52.50 -14.23
CA VAL A 158 -4.46 -52.93 -15.09
C VAL A 158 -4.13 -54.22 -15.82
N LEU A 159 -2.87 -54.42 -16.23
CA LEU A 159 -2.41 -55.67 -16.83
C LEU A 159 -2.42 -56.82 -15.81
N MET A 160 -1.97 -56.59 -14.58
CA MET A 160 -2.01 -57.60 -13.52
C MET A 160 -3.43 -58.03 -13.13
N GLU A 161 -4.41 -57.11 -13.14
CA GLU A 161 -5.80 -57.46 -12.83
C GLU A 161 -6.45 -58.28 -13.96
N LYS A 162 -6.11 -57.98 -15.22
CA LYS A 162 -6.63 -58.72 -16.38
C LYS A 162 -6.07 -60.14 -16.47
N ASP A 163 -4.79 -60.32 -16.16
CA ASP A 163 -4.16 -61.65 -16.09
C ASP A 163 -4.73 -62.48 -14.94
N ARG A 164 -5.01 -61.86 -13.79
CA ARG A 164 -5.66 -62.51 -12.65
C ARG A 164 -7.07 -63.02 -13.02
N GLN A 165 -7.88 -62.22 -13.70
CA GLN A 165 -9.22 -62.64 -14.12
C GLN A 165 -9.20 -63.73 -15.17
N ASN A 166 -8.24 -63.70 -16.10
CA ASN A 166 -8.10 -64.73 -17.11
C ASN A 166 -7.73 -66.09 -16.49
N GLN A 167 -6.91 -66.11 -15.43
CA GLN A 167 -6.56 -67.33 -14.69
C GLN A 167 -7.74 -67.91 -13.88
N LEU A 168 -8.60 -67.04 -13.32
CA LEU A 168 -9.81 -67.47 -12.61
C LEU A 168 -10.85 -68.12 -13.54
N SER A 169 -10.92 -67.69 -14.80
CA SER A 169 -11.85 -68.25 -15.80
C SER A 169 -11.44 -69.61 -16.35
N LYS A 170 -10.14 -69.97 -16.26
CA LYS A 170 -9.59 -71.23 -16.78
C LYS A 170 -9.66 -72.40 -15.79
N THR A 171 -10.08 -72.14 -14.55
CA THR A 171 -10.11 -73.12 -13.45
C THR A 171 -11.54 -73.54 -13.07
N LYS A 172 -12.51 -73.32 -13.96
CA LYS A 172 -13.88 -73.88 -13.91
C LYS A 172 -14.14 -74.66 -15.18
#